data_AF-A0A793CU94-F1
#
_entry.id   AF-A0A793CU94-F1
#
_cell.length_a   1.000
_cell.length_b   1.000
_cell.length_c   1.000
_cell.angle_alpha   90.00
_cell.angle_beta   90.00
_cell.angle_gamma   90.00
#
_symmetry.space_group_name_H-M   'P 1'
#
loop_
_entity.id
_entity.type
_entity.pdbx_description
1 polymer ?
#
loop_
_entity_poly.entity_id
_entity_poly.type
_entity_poly.pdbx_seq_one_letter_code
_entity_poly.pdbx_strand_id
1 'polypeptide(L)'
;MKKDLKTLALARLSGFRHKTVKVPEWGNVSVVLREPSAEAWYLWQDVLNGDGEDDDTLSVVAKTRRNLEADVTLFCDVLCDTDLQRVFTPDDREQVLAVYGPVHARLLRQA
;
A
#
# COMPACT_ATOMS: atom_id res chain seq x y z
N MET A 1 -13.04 -29.02 14.46
CA MET A 1 -14.36 -28.58 13.94
C MET A 1 -14.11 -27.73 12.70
N LYS A 2 -14.72 -28.06 11.55
CA LYS A 2 -14.55 -27.27 10.32
C LYS A 2 -15.31 -25.96 10.49
N LYS A 3 -14.65 -24.81 10.37
CA LYS A 3 -15.35 -23.51 10.34
C LYS A 3 -16.30 -23.50 9.15
N ASP A 4 -17.52 -22.99 9.34
CA ASP A 4 -18.47 -22.85 8.24
C ASP A 4 -17.98 -21.78 7.26
N LEU A 5 -18.41 -21.90 6.00
CA LEU A 5 -17.93 -21.04 4.92
C LEU A 5 -18.24 -19.55 5.16
N LYS A 6 -19.38 -19.23 5.78
CA LYS A 6 -19.75 -17.84 6.08
C LYS A 6 -18.79 -17.24 7.10
N THR A 7 -18.41 -17.98 8.15
CA THR A 7 -17.39 -17.55 9.12
C THR A 7 -16.04 -17.31 8.44
N LEU A 8 -15.64 -18.14 7.48
CA LEU A 8 -14.40 -17.94 6.72
C LEU A 8 -14.48 -16.70 5.83
N ALA A 9 -15.60 -16.51 5.11
CA ALA A 9 -15.80 -15.37 4.22
C ALA A 9 -15.93 -14.03 4.96
N LEU A 10 -16.37 -14.02 6.22
CA LEU A 10 -16.48 -12.82 7.06
C LEU A 10 -15.25 -12.56 7.94
N ALA A 11 -14.22 -13.43 7.88
CA ALA A 11 -13.01 -13.23 8.65
C ALA A 11 -12.26 -11.97 8.19
N ARG A 12 -11.49 -11.36 9.10
CA ARG A 12 -10.65 -10.22 8.76
C ARG A 12 -9.66 -10.59 7.64
N LEU A 13 -9.56 -9.71 6.64
CA LEU A 13 -8.78 -9.91 5.42
C LEU A 13 -9.18 -11.13 4.55
N SER A 14 -10.34 -11.75 4.78
CA SER A 14 -10.82 -12.85 3.92
C SER A 14 -10.95 -12.46 2.44
N GLY A 15 -11.19 -11.17 2.18
CA GLY A 15 -11.29 -10.59 0.84
C GLY A 15 -9.95 -10.26 0.19
N PHE A 16 -8.82 -10.52 0.85
CA PHE A 16 -7.50 -10.17 0.37
C PHE A 16 -6.55 -11.37 0.38
N ARG A 17 -5.79 -11.55 -0.70
CA ARG A 17 -4.55 -12.32 -0.64
C ARG A 17 -3.58 -11.58 0.27
N HIS A 18 -2.94 -12.32 1.18
CA HIS A 18 -1.95 -11.75 2.07
C HIS A 18 -0.87 -12.75 2.46
N LYS A 19 0.29 -12.25 2.88
CA LYS A 19 1.42 -13.05 3.34
C LYS A 19 2.19 -12.33 4.44
N THR A 20 2.82 -13.09 5.32
CA THR A 20 3.71 -12.55 6.35
C THR A 20 5.13 -12.48 5.81
N VAL A 21 5.79 -11.33 5.99
CA VAL A 21 7.17 -11.08 5.55
C VAL A 21 8.00 -10.59 6.73
N LYS A 22 9.25 -11.04 6.81
CA LYS A 22 10.25 -10.50 7.73
C LYS A 22 10.99 -9.36 7.07
N VAL A 23 11.16 -8.23 7.78
CA VAL A 23 11.86 -7.04 7.25
C VAL A 23 13.18 -6.84 8.01
N PRO A 24 14.33 -7.29 7.46
CA PRO A 24 15.61 -7.20 8.14
C PRO A 24 16.00 -5.77 8.52
N GLU A 25 15.74 -4.81 7.63
CA GLU A 25 16.06 -3.40 7.81
C GLU A 25 15.26 -2.73 8.95
N TRP A 26 14.17 -3.35 9.40
CA TRP A 26 13.35 -2.91 10.52
C TRP A 26 13.52 -3.81 11.74
N GLY A 27 14.73 -4.34 11.95
CA GLY A 27 15.04 -5.19 13.10
C GLY A 27 14.42 -6.59 13.03
N ASN A 28 14.22 -7.13 11.82
CA ASN A 28 13.57 -8.43 11.60
C ASN A 28 12.12 -8.51 12.13
N VAL A 29 11.41 -7.38 12.18
CA VAL A 29 9.97 -7.36 12.49
C VAL A 29 9.18 -8.14 11.44
N SER A 30 8.10 -8.79 11.88
CA SER A 30 7.14 -9.41 10.97
C SER A 30 6.08 -8.39 10.59
N VAL A 31 5.78 -8.27 9.30
CA VAL A 31 4.65 -7.50 8.78
C VAL A 31 3.77 -8.41 7.94
N VAL A 32 2.52 -8.01 7.74
CA VAL A 32 1.62 -8.65 6.79
C VAL A 32 1.48 -7.75 5.57
N LEU A 33 1.76 -8.29 4.39
CA LEU A 33 1.47 -7.62 3.12
C LEU A 33 0.19 -8.22 2.56
N ARG A 34 -0.74 -7.36 2.17
CA ARG A 34 -1.95 -7.77 1.44
C ARG A 34 -2.03 -7.08 0.08
N GLU A 35 -2.83 -7.63 -0.82
CA GLU A 35 -3.11 -6.96 -2.09
C GLU A 35 -3.83 -5.61 -1.86
N PRO A 36 -3.63 -4.60 -2.74
CA PRO A 36 -4.30 -3.32 -2.60
C PRO A 36 -5.82 -3.44 -2.74
N SER A 37 -6.54 -2.61 -1.99
CA SER A 37 -7.99 -2.51 -2.10
C SER A 37 -8.41 -1.78 -3.39
N ALA A 38 -9.67 -1.98 -3.81
CA ALA A 38 -10.23 -1.25 -4.93
C ALA A 38 -10.22 0.27 -4.70
N GLU A 39 -10.44 0.71 -3.46
CA GLU A 39 -10.33 2.12 -3.06
C GLU A 39 -8.89 2.63 -3.23
N ALA A 40 -7.89 1.85 -2.80
CA ALA A 40 -6.48 2.24 -2.97
C ALA A 40 -6.07 2.31 -4.44
N TRP A 41 -6.56 1.39 -5.29
CA TRP A 41 -6.36 1.47 -6.74
C TRP A 41 -6.98 2.71 -7.36
N TYR A 42 -8.19 3.07 -6.92
CA TYR A 42 -8.85 4.29 -7.37
C TYR A 42 -8.05 5.54 -6.97
N LEU A 43 -7.62 5.64 -5.72
CA LEU A 43 -6.81 6.76 -5.24
C LEU A 43 -5.45 6.83 -5.93
N TRP A 44 -4.82 5.70 -6.20
CA TRP A 44 -3.57 5.63 -6.98
C TRP A 44 -3.77 6.21 -8.38
N GLN A 45 -4.86 5.85 -9.06
CA GLN A 45 -5.16 6.36 -10.39
C GLN A 45 -5.50 7.87 -10.36
N ASP A 46 -6.22 8.32 -9.33
CA ASP A 46 -6.52 9.74 -9.11
C ASP A 46 -5.24 10.58 -8.96
N VAL A 47 -4.29 10.11 -8.14
CA VAL A 47 -2.98 10.75 -7.96
C VAL A 47 -2.18 10.80 -9.27
N LEU A 48 -2.21 9.73 -10.07
CA LEU A 48 -1.51 9.71 -11.36
C LEU A 48 -2.12 10.66 -12.39
N ASN A 49 -3.45 10.72 -12.46
CA ASN A 49 -4.15 11.61 -13.38
C ASN A 49 -3.95 13.08 -13.00
N GLY A 50 -3.79 13.37 -11.70
CA GLY A 50 -3.68 14.74 -11.18
C GLY A 50 -4.91 15.59 -11.53
N ASP A 51 -4.73 16.91 -11.61
CA ASP A 51 -5.81 17.87 -11.89
C ASP A 51 -6.25 17.94 -13.37
N GLY A 52 -6.01 16.87 -14.15
CA GLY A 52 -6.32 16.84 -15.58
C GLY A 52 -5.31 17.57 -16.47
N GLU A 53 -4.10 17.82 -15.95
CA GLU A 53 -2.97 18.29 -16.76
C GLU A 53 -2.51 17.17 -17.69
N ASP A 54 -2.34 17.47 -18.98
CA ASP A 54 -1.79 16.53 -19.95
C ASP A 54 -0.40 16.07 -19.48
N ASP A 55 -0.22 14.76 -19.29
CA ASP A 55 1.03 14.18 -18.81
C ASP A 55 2.22 14.60 -19.69
N ASP A 56 2.01 14.80 -20.99
CA ASP A 56 3.04 15.27 -21.93
C ASP A 56 3.59 16.69 -21.65
N THR A 57 2.90 17.47 -20.82
CA THR A 57 3.34 18.83 -20.42
C THR A 57 4.17 18.84 -19.13
N LEU A 58 4.16 17.75 -18.36
CA LEU A 58 4.85 17.67 -17.08
C LEU A 58 6.35 17.45 -17.27
N SER A 59 7.13 18.18 -16.46
CA SER A 59 8.55 17.87 -16.32
C SER A 59 8.77 16.46 -15.77
N VAL A 60 9.91 15.84 -16.11
CA VAL A 60 10.30 14.52 -15.60
C VAL A 60 10.30 14.46 -14.06
N VAL A 61 10.70 15.56 -13.41
CA VAL A 61 10.70 15.68 -11.95
C VAL A 61 9.27 15.65 -11.40
N ALA A 62 8.34 16.37 -12.02
CA ALA A 62 6.93 16.36 -11.63
C ALA A 62 6.28 14.98 -11.80
N LYS A 63 6.53 14.30 -12.94
CA LYS A 63 6.08 12.91 -13.17
C LYS A 63 6.61 11.95 -12.13
N THR A 64 7.90 12.07 -11.81
CA THR A 64 8.56 11.22 -10.80
C THR A 64 7.94 11.43 -9.42
N ARG A 65 7.62 12.68 -9.06
CA ARG A 65 6.96 12.98 -7.79
C ARG A 65 5.54 12.42 -7.73
N ARG A 66 4.73 12.53 -8.78
CA ARG A 66 3.39 11.90 -8.85
C ARG A 66 3.46 10.38 -8.73
N ASN A 67 4.38 9.75 -9.45
CA ASN A 67 4.57 8.30 -9.34
C ASN A 67 4.93 7.87 -7.91
N LEU A 68 5.77 8.67 -7.23
CA LEU A 68 6.14 8.42 -5.84
C LEU A 68 4.95 8.59 -4.88
N GLU A 69 4.14 9.63 -5.05
CA GLU A 69 2.91 9.86 -4.27
C GLU A 69 1.89 8.74 -4.47
N ALA A 70 1.77 8.23 -5.71
CA ALA A 70 0.91 7.11 -6.05
C ALA A 70 1.41 5.82 -5.37
N ASP A 71 2.72 5.53 -5.46
CA ASP A 71 3.35 4.40 -4.77
C ASP A 71 3.10 4.45 -3.24
N VAL A 72 3.27 5.61 -2.62
CA VAL A 72 2.99 5.83 -1.19
C VAL A 72 1.52 5.53 -0.87
N THR A 73 0.60 5.94 -1.74
CA THR A 73 -0.84 5.68 -1.58
C THR A 73 -1.13 4.18 -1.51
N LEU A 74 -0.57 3.39 -2.42
CA LEU A 74 -0.70 1.93 -2.35
C LEU A 74 0.03 1.35 -1.15
N PHE A 75 1.23 1.85 -0.83
CA PHE A 75 2.03 1.36 0.27
C PHE A 75 1.33 1.49 1.63
N CYS A 76 0.68 2.63 1.89
CA CYS A 76 -0.13 2.85 3.09
C CYS A 76 -1.30 1.86 3.19
N ASP A 77 -1.83 1.40 2.06
CA ASP A 77 -2.93 0.43 2.04
C ASP A 77 -2.46 -1.01 2.31
N VAL A 78 -1.35 -1.43 1.69
CA VAL A 78 -0.93 -2.85 1.68
C VAL A 78 -0.17 -3.28 2.93
N LEU A 79 0.49 -2.36 3.64
CA LEU A 79 1.28 -2.70 4.82
C LEU A 79 0.40 -2.83 6.06
N CYS A 80 0.34 -4.04 6.59
CA CYS A 80 -0.36 -4.36 7.82
C CYS A 80 0.60 -4.87 8.92
N ASP A 81 0.20 -4.68 10.17
CA ASP A 81 0.81 -5.33 11.31
C ASP A 81 0.42 -6.82 11.40
N THR A 82 0.89 -7.51 12.44
CA THR A 82 0.57 -8.94 12.67
C THR A 82 -0.85 -9.19 13.14
N ASP A 83 -1.58 -8.15 13.56
CA ASP A 83 -3.00 -8.20 13.93
C ASP A 83 -3.93 -7.90 12.74
N LEU A 84 -3.34 -7.86 11.54
CA LEU A 84 -4.00 -7.63 10.25
C LEU A 84 -4.64 -6.24 10.17
N GLN A 85 -4.09 -5.25 10.88
CA GLN A 85 -4.48 -3.85 10.78
C GLN A 85 -3.51 -3.09 9.87
N ARG A 86 -4.04 -2.16 9.06
CA ARG A 86 -3.20 -1.23 8.31
C ARG A 86 -2.33 -0.45 9.29
N VAL A 87 -1.04 -0.37 9.01
CA VAL A 87 -0.08 0.38 9.83
C VAL A 87 -0.31 1.88 9.67
N PHE A 88 -0.69 2.30 8.47
CA PHE A 88 -0.89 3.70 8.11
C PHE A 88 -2.36 3.98 7.79
N THR A 89 -2.74 5.22 8.08
CA THR A 89 -4.00 5.82 7.66
C THR A 89 -3.75 6.76 6.48
N PRO A 90 -4.81 7.23 5.79
CA PRO A 90 -4.66 8.24 4.75
C PRO A 90 -3.97 9.53 5.21
N ASP A 91 -4.03 9.87 6.50
CA ASP A 91 -3.44 11.09 7.06
C ASP A 91 -1.92 10.98 7.24
N ASP A 92 -1.38 9.76 7.21
CA ASP A 92 0.06 9.49 7.37
C ASP A 92 0.84 9.64 6.05
N ARG A 93 0.15 9.86 4.93
CA ARG A 93 0.76 9.85 3.58
C ARG A 93 1.93 10.81 3.44
N GLU A 94 1.84 12.04 3.95
CA GLU A 94 2.94 13.00 3.88
C GLU A 94 4.16 12.56 4.69
N GLN A 95 3.93 11.96 5.86
CA GLN A 95 5.00 11.45 6.71
C GLN A 95 5.71 10.27 6.04
N VAL A 96 4.93 9.36 5.42
CA VAL A 96 5.47 8.21 4.68
C VAL A 96 6.23 8.69 3.44
N LEU A 97 5.69 9.66 2.69
CA LEU A 97 6.33 10.23 1.51
C LEU A 97 7.71 10.82 1.83
N ALA A 98 7.84 11.52 2.96
CA ALA A 98 9.11 12.13 3.38
C ALA A 98 10.23 11.11 3.64
N VAL A 99 9.90 9.85 3.96
CA VAL A 99 10.86 8.80 4.27
C VAL A 99 10.80 7.62 3.28
N TYR A 100 9.96 7.71 2.25
CA TYR A 100 9.76 6.61 1.30
C TYR A 100 11.07 6.27 0.60
N GLY A 101 11.33 4.97 0.42
CA GLY A 101 12.66 4.52 0.05
C GLY A 101 12.69 3.04 -0.35
N PRO A 102 13.89 2.47 -0.57
CA PRO A 102 14.04 1.16 -1.20
C PRO A 102 13.35 0.00 -0.48
N VAL A 103 13.30 0.03 0.85
CA VAL A 103 12.60 -0.99 1.66
C VAL A 103 11.09 -0.92 1.41
N HIS A 104 10.51 0.28 1.49
CA HIS A 104 9.09 0.54 1.22
C HIS A 104 8.70 0.07 -0.19
N ALA A 105 9.44 0.51 -1.21
CA ALA A 105 9.19 0.13 -2.60
C ALA A 105 9.32 -1.38 -2.86
N ARG A 106 10.26 -2.06 -2.19
CA ARG A 106 10.40 -3.51 -2.30
C ARG A 106 9.24 -4.25 -1.63
N LEU A 107 8.75 -3.78 -0.48
CA LEU A 107 7.57 -4.34 0.17
C LEU A 107 6.31 -4.12 -0.67
N LEU A 108 6.12 -2.92 -1.24
CA LEU A 108 5.02 -2.66 -2.17
C LEU A 108 5.03 -3.61 -3.36
N ARG A 109 6.19 -3.83 -3.99
CA ARG A 109 6.34 -4.81 -5.10
C ARG A 109 6.11 -6.26 -4.69
N GLN A 110 6.18 -6.57 -3.40
CA GLN A 110 5.88 -7.91 -2.90
C GLN A 110 4.42 -8.10 -2.53
N ALA A 111 3.68 -7.03 -2.22
CA ALA A 111 2.27 -7.09 -1.89
C ALA A 111 1.43 -7.59 -3.08
#